data_AF-A0A6A7VTF2-F1
#
_entry.id   AF-A0A6A7VTF2-F1
#
_cell.length_a   1.000
_cell.length_b   1.000
_cell.length_c   1.000
_cell.angle_alpha   90.00
_cell.angle_beta   90.00
_cell.angle_gamma   90.00
#
_symmetry.space_group_name_H-M   'P 1'
#
loop_
_entity.id
_entity.type
_entity.pdbx_description
1 polymer ?
#
loop_
_entity_poly.entity_id
_entity_poly.type
_entity_poly.pdbx_seq_one_letter_code
_entity_poly.pdbx_strand_id
1 'polypeptide(L)'
;MFPFYKKKKKSPSAPKRRKKSKPDLVKRLDKVFALYIRLRDCMPSGMGQCISCGKIKPYRELDCGHFFGRSNMATRFDEDNCNAECIGCNRVKSDHLIYYQENLIKKIGVSRFSTLRERAHSIKKWDDDELEKMIKYYTNEVKRLSYEKGITVNL
;
A
#
# COMPACT_ATOMS: atom_id res chain seq x y z
N MET A 1 7.38 10.54 -68.12
CA MET A 1 6.74 9.36 -67.49
C MET A 1 7.67 8.86 -66.39
N PHE A 2 7.50 9.33 -65.15
CA PHE A 2 8.38 8.98 -64.02
C PHE A 2 7.69 7.91 -63.14
N PRO A 3 8.33 6.77 -62.83
CA PRO A 3 7.70 5.69 -62.10
C PRO A 3 7.64 6.02 -60.60
N PHE A 4 6.43 6.06 -60.04
CA PHE A 4 6.20 6.22 -58.61
C PHE A 4 6.66 4.97 -57.84
N TYR A 5 7.76 5.07 -57.11
CA TYR A 5 8.29 4.00 -56.27
C TYR A 5 7.49 3.90 -54.96
N LYS A 6 6.70 2.83 -54.79
CA LYS A 6 5.96 2.56 -53.54
C LYS A 6 6.92 2.03 -52.45
N LYS A 7 7.19 2.84 -51.42
CA LYS A 7 7.90 2.40 -50.19
C LYS A 7 7.09 1.30 -49.47
N LYS A 8 7.66 0.10 -49.31
CA LYS A 8 7.11 -0.97 -48.47
C LYS A 8 7.10 -0.52 -47.00
N LYS A 9 5.91 -0.50 -46.38
CA LYS A 9 5.76 -0.27 -44.93
C LYS A 9 6.25 -1.51 -44.17
N LYS A 10 7.21 -1.34 -43.26
CA LYS A 10 7.63 -2.39 -42.32
C LYS A 10 6.46 -2.74 -41.38
N SER A 11 6.21 -4.03 -41.18
CA SER A 11 5.20 -4.53 -40.24
C SER A 11 5.58 -4.14 -38.80
N PRO A 12 4.59 -3.86 -37.91
CA PRO A 12 4.87 -3.60 -36.50
C PRO A 12 5.44 -4.86 -35.85
N SER A 13 6.60 -4.76 -35.22
CA SER A 13 7.14 -5.85 -34.40
C SER A 13 6.29 -6.03 -33.14
N ALA A 14 6.09 -7.28 -32.74
CA ALA A 14 5.33 -7.62 -31.53
C ALA A 14 5.90 -6.90 -30.29
N PRO A 15 5.06 -6.41 -29.37
CA PRO A 15 5.52 -5.66 -28.20
C PRO A 15 6.34 -6.58 -27.28
N LYS A 16 7.65 -6.32 -27.19
CA LYS A 16 8.52 -6.97 -26.20
C LYS A 16 8.05 -6.57 -24.80
N ARG A 17 7.71 -7.54 -23.94
CA ARG A 17 7.40 -7.31 -22.52
C ARG A 17 8.62 -6.64 -21.87
N ARG A 18 8.53 -5.35 -21.55
CA ARG A 18 9.59 -4.63 -20.83
C ARG A 18 9.75 -5.24 -19.44
N LYS A 19 11.00 -5.54 -19.03
CA LYS A 19 11.31 -5.88 -17.63
C LYS A 19 10.85 -4.71 -16.75
N LYS A 20 10.17 -5.01 -15.66
CA LYS A 20 9.64 -3.99 -14.74
C LYS A 20 10.80 -3.26 -14.09
N SER A 21 10.69 -1.95 -13.96
CA SER A 21 11.67 -1.16 -13.22
C SER A 21 11.34 -1.20 -11.74
N LYS A 22 12.35 -1.00 -10.88
CA LYS A 22 12.16 -0.91 -9.43
C LYS A 22 11.07 0.07 -8.96
N PRO A 23 10.92 1.28 -9.56
CA PRO A 23 9.78 2.16 -9.25
C PRO A 23 8.41 1.55 -9.54
N ASP A 24 8.30 0.66 -10.54
CA ASP A 24 7.07 -0.07 -10.86
C ASP A 24 6.76 -1.14 -9.79
N LEU A 25 7.79 -1.83 -9.29
CA LEU A 25 7.65 -2.79 -8.19
C LEU A 25 7.17 -2.12 -6.90
N VAL A 26 7.80 -1.00 -6.49
CA VAL A 26 7.39 -0.25 -5.30
C VAL A 26 5.93 0.23 -5.42
N LYS A 27 5.55 0.81 -6.57
CA LYS A 27 4.15 1.25 -6.82
C LYS A 27 3.16 0.10 -6.76
N ARG A 28 3.52 -1.05 -7.31
CA ARG A 28 2.68 -2.24 -7.26
C ARG A 28 2.54 -2.76 -5.83
N LEU A 29 3.63 -2.79 -5.07
CA LEU A 29 3.61 -3.18 -3.66
C LEU A 29 2.77 -2.21 -2.84
N ASP A 30 2.90 -0.89 -3.04
CA ASP A 30 2.05 0.13 -2.39
C ASP A 30 0.56 -0.16 -2.58
N LYS A 31 0.14 -0.46 -3.82
CA LYS A 31 -1.27 -0.76 -4.11
C LYS A 31 -1.74 -1.97 -3.32
N VAL A 32 -1.02 -3.08 -3.40
CA VAL A 32 -1.45 -4.35 -2.80
C VAL A 32 -1.35 -4.28 -1.27
N PHE A 33 -0.29 -3.69 -0.73
CA PHE A 33 -0.11 -3.47 0.70
C PHE A 33 -1.20 -2.56 1.29
N ALA A 34 -1.57 -1.49 0.58
CA ALA A 34 -2.67 -0.63 1.03
C ALA A 34 -4.02 -1.36 1.07
N LEU A 35 -4.30 -2.23 0.09
CA LEU A 35 -5.49 -3.09 0.13
C LEU A 35 -5.45 -4.06 1.31
N TYR A 36 -4.30 -4.67 1.57
CA TYR A 36 -4.09 -5.58 2.70
C TYR A 36 -4.36 -4.88 4.04
N ILE A 37 -3.75 -3.73 4.32
CA ILE A 37 -3.92 -3.01 5.59
C ILE A 37 -5.40 -2.65 5.83
N ARG A 38 -6.08 -2.14 4.79
CA ARG A 38 -7.50 -1.81 4.87
C ARG A 38 -8.35 -3.04 5.15
N LEU A 39 -8.08 -4.15 4.46
CA LEU A 39 -8.80 -5.41 4.68
C LEU A 39 -8.52 -5.99 6.06
N ARG A 40 -7.26 -6.01 6.51
CA ARG A 40 -6.83 -6.48 7.83
C ARG A 40 -7.61 -5.78 8.94
N ASP A 41 -7.69 -4.45 8.87
CA ASP A 41 -8.31 -3.61 9.90
C ASP A 41 -9.84 -3.45 9.76
N CYS A 42 -10.44 -3.96 8.69
CA CYS A 42 -11.92 -4.02 8.56
C CYS A 42 -12.48 -5.33 9.13
N MET A 43 -13.66 -5.26 9.70
CA MET A 43 -14.47 -6.42 10.12
C MET A 43 -15.17 -7.06 8.91
N PRO A 44 -15.69 -8.30 9.01
CA PRO A 44 -16.50 -8.95 7.97
C PRO A 44 -17.74 -8.14 7.53
N SER A 45 -18.21 -7.20 8.34
CA SER A 45 -19.28 -6.27 7.97
C SER A 45 -18.86 -5.21 6.93
N GLY A 46 -17.60 -5.19 6.50
CA GLY A 46 -17.07 -4.16 5.59
C GLY A 46 -16.80 -2.82 6.28
N MET A 47 -16.77 -2.80 7.62
CA MET A 47 -16.54 -1.61 8.44
C MET A 47 -15.19 -1.70 9.16
N GLY A 48 -14.45 -0.59 9.27
CA GLY A 48 -13.20 -0.51 10.02
C GLY A 48 -13.14 0.75 10.87
N GLN A 49 -12.34 0.71 11.93
CA GLN A 49 -12.14 1.86 12.81
C GLN A 49 -10.98 2.71 12.31
N CYS A 50 -11.19 4.01 12.14
CA CYS A 50 -10.11 4.95 11.82
C CYS A 50 -9.15 5.07 13.01
N ILE A 51 -7.87 4.79 12.80
CA ILE A 51 -6.84 4.87 13.84
C ILE A 51 -6.69 6.28 14.44
N SER A 52 -6.92 7.35 13.66
CA SER A 52 -6.78 8.73 14.17
C SER A 52 -8.02 9.20 14.93
N CYS A 53 -9.21 9.13 14.33
CA CYS A 53 -10.42 9.69 14.97
C CYS A 53 -11.29 8.68 15.72
N GLY A 54 -10.96 7.38 15.68
CA GLY A 54 -11.72 6.31 16.37
C GLY A 54 -13.09 6.00 15.78
N LYS A 55 -13.54 6.72 14.75
CA LYS A 55 -14.86 6.50 14.12
C LYS A 55 -14.86 5.24 13.25
N ILE A 56 -15.97 4.51 13.29
CA ILE A 56 -16.23 3.38 12.39
C ILE A 56 -16.65 3.92 11.02
N LYS A 57 -16.01 3.39 9.96
CA LYS A 57 -16.18 3.82 8.58
C LYS A 57 -16.26 2.62 7.64
N PRO A 58 -17.02 2.72 6.53
CA PRO A 58 -17.03 1.66 5.53
C PRO A 58 -15.67 1.54 4.85
N TYR A 59 -15.31 0.35 4.39
CA TYR A 59 -14.04 0.03 3.72
C TYR A 59 -13.66 1.05 2.64
N ARG A 60 -14.64 1.52 1.85
CA ARG A 60 -14.46 2.49 0.77
C ARG A 60 -14.02 3.89 1.25
N GLU A 61 -14.26 4.23 2.51
CA GLU A 61 -13.88 5.51 3.14
C GLU A 61 -12.59 5.42 3.96
N LEU A 62 -11.96 4.25 3.97
CA LEU A 62 -10.69 3.99 4.67
C LEU A 62 -9.56 3.90 3.66
N ASP A 63 -8.43 4.50 4.01
CA ASP A 63 -7.13 4.41 3.33
C ASP A 63 -6.13 3.64 4.21
N CYS A 64 -4.94 3.39 3.65
CA CYS A 64 -3.76 2.96 4.40
C CYS A 64 -3.01 4.21 4.91
N GLY A 65 -3.31 4.63 6.14
CA GLY A 65 -2.61 5.69 6.84
C GLY A 65 -1.23 5.22 7.27
N HIS A 66 -0.21 6.07 7.11
CA HIS A 66 1.17 5.79 7.52
C HIS A 66 1.56 6.74 8.64
N PHE A 67 2.03 6.23 9.78
CA PHE A 67 2.52 7.09 10.86
C PHE A 67 3.84 7.78 10.48
N PHE A 68 4.84 6.98 10.14
CA PHE A 68 6.03 7.44 9.43
C PHE A 68 5.73 7.45 7.94
N GLY A 69 5.78 8.66 7.36
CA GLY A 69 5.37 8.89 5.98
C GLY A 69 6.08 8.00 4.96
N ARG A 70 5.47 7.91 3.79
CA ARG A 70 5.90 7.08 2.66
C ARG A 70 7.36 7.29 2.23
N SER A 71 7.98 8.43 2.49
CA SER A 71 9.41 8.67 2.20
C SER A 71 10.33 7.74 3.01
N ASN A 72 9.88 7.24 4.16
CA ASN A 72 10.63 6.34 5.00
C ASN A 72 10.58 4.90 4.48
N MET A 73 11.56 4.50 3.67
CA MET A 73 11.60 3.15 3.08
C MET A 73 11.74 2.03 4.11
N ALA A 74 12.26 2.29 5.31
CA ALA A 74 12.45 1.27 6.34
C ALA A 74 11.12 0.81 6.95
N THR A 75 10.16 1.73 7.08
CA THR A 75 8.85 1.46 7.70
C THR A 75 7.68 1.56 6.72
N ARG A 76 7.93 1.86 5.44
CA ARG A 76 6.87 2.00 4.42
C ARG A 76 5.94 0.80 4.30
N PHE A 77 6.51 -0.40 4.34
CA PHE A 77 5.76 -1.67 4.22
C PHE A 77 5.71 -2.43 5.55
N ASP A 78 5.81 -1.69 6.65
CA ASP A 78 5.70 -2.20 8.00
C ASP A 78 4.25 -2.14 8.46
N GLU A 79 3.72 -3.29 8.88
CA GLU A 79 2.35 -3.43 9.34
C GLU A 79 2.05 -2.66 10.63
N ASP A 80 3.05 -2.39 11.47
CA ASP A 80 2.90 -1.57 12.68
C ASP A 80 2.85 -0.08 12.34
N ASN A 81 3.52 0.32 11.26
CA ASN A 81 3.49 1.71 10.79
C ASN A 81 2.13 2.08 10.17
N CYS A 82 1.45 1.10 9.58
CA CYS A 82 0.34 1.32 8.67
C CYS A 82 -0.98 0.78 9.22
N ASN A 83 -2.01 1.62 9.24
CA ASN A 83 -3.32 1.28 9.79
C ASN A 83 -4.45 1.88 8.96
N ALA A 84 -5.66 1.32 9.09
CA ALA A 84 -6.84 1.89 8.47
C ALA A 84 -7.11 3.30 9.03
N GLU A 85 -7.16 4.26 8.12
CA GLU A 85 -7.40 5.66 8.46
C GLU A 85 -8.43 6.24 7.50
N CYS A 86 -9.42 6.97 8.00
CA CYS A 86 -10.45 7.53 7.13
C CYS A 86 -9.87 8.62 6.22
N ILE A 87 -10.44 8.77 5.02
CA ILE A 87 -10.00 9.75 4.02
C ILE A 87 -9.91 11.17 4.60
N GLY A 88 -10.87 11.55 5.45
CA GLY A 88 -10.89 12.88 6.08
C GLY A 88 -9.75 13.12 7.07
N CYS A 89 -9.28 12.08 7.77
CA CYS A 89 -8.09 12.20 8.62
C CYS A 89 -6.82 12.17 7.77
N ASN A 90 -6.65 11.14 6.96
CA ASN A 90 -5.40 10.87 6.24
C ASN A 90 -5.07 11.91 5.15
N ARG A 91 -6.07 12.51 4.49
CA ARG A 91 -5.85 13.38 3.33
C ARG A 91 -6.07 14.87 3.60
N VAL A 92 -6.82 15.22 4.65
CA VAL A 92 -7.30 16.61 4.84
C VAL A 92 -6.75 17.23 6.12
N LYS A 93 -6.70 16.47 7.22
CA LYS A 93 -6.30 17.00 8.53
C LYS A 93 -4.79 16.96 8.70
N SER A 94 -4.20 18.06 9.17
CA SER A 94 -2.76 18.11 9.51
C SER A 94 -2.46 17.57 10.92
N ASP A 95 -3.44 17.59 11.81
CA ASP A 95 -3.31 17.20 13.23
C ASP A 95 -3.59 15.70 13.48
N HIS A 96 -3.93 14.94 12.44
CA HIS A 96 -4.36 13.55 12.55
C HIS A 96 -3.32 12.63 13.23
N LEU A 97 -2.02 12.96 13.10
CA LEU A 97 -0.92 12.18 13.66
C LEU A 97 -0.84 12.23 15.20
N ILE A 98 -1.37 13.28 15.83
CA ILE A 98 -1.37 13.40 17.30
C ILE A 98 -2.22 12.26 17.88
N TYR A 99 -3.47 12.16 17.43
CA TYR A 99 -4.36 11.08 17.84
C TYR A 99 -3.93 9.71 17.29
N TYR A 100 -3.34 9.67 16.08
CA TYR A 100 -2.77 8.44 15.52
C TYR A 100 -1.73 7.87 16.47
N GLN A 101 -0.79 8.68 16.97
CA GLN A 101 0.28 8.23 17.86
C GLN A 101 -0.29 7.62 19.14
N GLU A 102 -1.21 8.32 19.81
CA GLU A 102 -1.82 7.83 21.03
C GLU A 102 -2.52 6.49 20.82
N ASN A 103 -3.30 6.36 19.75
CA ASN A 103 -4.04 5.13 19.45
C ASN A 103 -3.13 4.01 18.94
N LEU A 104 -2.05 4.35 18.23
CA LEU A 104 -1.05 3.38 17.82
C LEU A 104 -0.35 2.79 19.06
N ILE A 105 0.09 3.62 20.00
CA ILE A 105 0.69 3.14 21.26
C ILE A 105 -0.30 2.25 22.03
N LYS A 106 -1.59 2.60 22.08
CA LYS A 106 -2.63 1.73 22.68
C LYS A 106 -2.77 0.40 21.93
N LYS A 107 -2.68 0.41 20.60
CA LYS A 107 -2.85 -0.77 19.74
C LYS A 107 -1.68 -1.75 19.83
N ILE A 108 -0.43 -1.25 19.73
CA ILE A 108 0.77 -2.11 19.64
C ILE A 108 1.60 -2.13 20.93
N GLY A 109 1.33 -1.25 21.89
CA GLY A 109 2.11 -1.10 23.10
C GLY A 109 3.37 -0.26 22.90
N VAL A 110 3.91 0.26 24.01
CA VAL A 110 5.07 1.17 24.02
C VAL A 110 6.33 0.50 23.44
N SER A 111 6.58 -0.77 23.78
CA SER A 111 7.77 -1.49 23.31
C SER A 111 7.81 -1.60 21.77
N ARG A 112 6.73 -2.07 21.14
CA ARG A 112 6.65 -2.16 19.67
C ARG A 112 6.70 -0.79 19.00
N PHE A 113 6.11 0.22 19.62
CA PHE A 113 6.21 1.59 19.13
C PHE A 113 7.67 2.12 19.18
N SER A 114 8.42 1.82 20.25
CA SER A 114 9.86 2.16 20.33
C SER A 114 10.64 1.50 19.20
N THR A 115 10.46 0.19 19.00
CA THR A 115 11.12 -0.55 17.92
C THR A 115 10.71 -0.03 16.54
N LEU A 116 9.46 0.37 16.34
CA LEU A 116 9.02 1.02 15.10
C LEU A 116 9.75 2.34 14.87
N ARG A 117 9.90 3.18 15.91
CA ARG A 117 10.63 4.44 15.84
C ARG A 117 12.11 4.23 15.53
N GLU A 118 12.76 3.27 16.18
CA GLU A 118 14.14 2.89 15.90
C GLU A 118 14.33 2.46 14.44
N ARG A 119 13.44 1.59 13.93
CA ARG A 119 13.46 1.18 12.52
C ARG A 119 13.26 2.36 11.57
N ALA A 120 12.41 3.33 11.92
CA ALA A 120 12.21 4.54 11.13
C ALA A 120 13.48 5.40 10.99
N HIS A 121 14.44 5.29 11.92
CA HIS A 121 15.74 5.98 11.82
C HIS A 121 16.80 5.18 11.04
N SER A 122 16.47 3.97 10.58
CA SER A 122 17.37 3.14 9.78
C SER A 122 17.23 3.40 8.28
N ILE A 123 18.27 3.07 7.51
CA ILE A 123 18.24 3.13 6.05
C ILE A 123 17.93 1.73 5.50
N LYS A 124 16.79 1.59 4.82
CA LYS A 124 16.46 0.38 4.06
C LYS A 124 16.51 0.64 2.56
N LYS A 125 17.33 -0.13 1.86
CA LYS A 125 17.29 -0.27 0.40
C LYS A 125 16.66 -1.62 0.09
N TRP A 126 15.49 -1.60 -0.54
CA TRP A 126 14.78 -2.79 -0.96
C TRP A 126 15.46 -3.40 -2.17
N ASP A 127 15.67 -4.71 -2.18
CA ASP A 127 16.06 -5.42 -3.40
C ASP A 127 14.84 -5.74 -4.28
N ASP A 128 15.03 -5.92 -5.58
CA ASP A 128 13.93 -6.21 -6.50
C ASP A 128 13.29 -7.57 -6.17
N ASP A 129 14.09 -8.58 -5.77
CA ASP A 129 13.58 -9.90 -5.36
C ASP A 129 12.79 -9.81 -4.04
N GLU A 130 13.21 -8.96 -3.10
CA GLU A 130 12.46 -8.70 -1.86
C GLU A 130 11.08 -8.10 -2.18
N LEU A 131 11.04 -7.11 -3.07
CA LEU A 131 9.79 -6.46 -3.48
C LEU A 131 8.85 -7.46 -4.17
N GLU A 132 9.36 -8.30 -5.06
CA GLU A 132 8.54 -9.32 -5.74
C GLU A 132 7.97 -10.35 -4.77
N LYS A 133 8.76 -10.81 -3.81
CA LYS A 133 8.30 -11.71 -2.74
C LYS A 133 7.18 -11.08 -1.91
N MET A 134 7.34 -9.82 -1.50
CA MET A 134 6.31 -9.10 -0.75
C MET A 134 5.05 -8.87 -1.57
N ILE A 135 5.17 -8.51 -2.85
CA ILE A 135 4.01 -8.36 -3.75
C ILE A 135 3.24 -9.67 -3.83
N LYS A 136 3.93 -10.81 -4.00
CA LYS A 136 3.29 -12.13 -4.04
C LYS A 136 2.60 -12.46 -2.72
N TYR A 137 3.27 -12.23 -1.59
CA TYR A 137 2.73 -12.46 -0.25
C TYR A 137 1.45 -11.66 -0.02
N TYR A 138 1.51 -10.32 -0.12
CA TYR A 138 0.33 -9.48 0.13
C TYR A 138 -0.77 -9.67 -0.91
N THR A 139 -0.44 -10.07 -2.14
CA THR A 139 -1.46 -10.43 -3.14
C THR A 139 -2.29 -11.61 -2.65
N ASN A 140 -1.64 -12.62 -2.07
CA ASN A 140 -2.33 -13.79 -1.54
C ASN A 140 -3.15 -13.43 -0.30
N GLU A 141 -2.58 -12.63 0.61
CA GLU A 141 -3.31 -12.18 1.80
C GLU A 141 -4.53 -11.32 1.47
N VAL A 142 -4.42 -10.45 0.45
CA VAL A 142 -5.57 -9.67 -0.02
C VAL A 142 -6.66 -10.59 -0.55
N LYS A 143 -6.33 -11.61 -1.35
CA LYS A 143 -7.32 -12.58 -1.85
C LYS A 143 -7.97 -13.35 -0.71
N ARG A 144 -7.17 -13.82 0.26
CA ARG A 144 -7.63 -14.55 1.44
C ARG A 144 -8.59 -13.71 2.27
N LEU A 145 -8.18 -12.52 2.68
CA LEU A 145 -9.00 -11.61 3.49
C LEU A 145 -10.23 -11.10 2.75
N SER A 146 -10.12 -10.84 1.44
CA SER A 146 -11.26 -10.44 0.61
C SER A 146 -12.34 -11.51 0.58
N TYR A 147 -11.94 -12.78 0.43
CA TYR A 147 -12.84 -13.93 0.48
C TYR A 147 -13.44 -14.10 1.88
N GLU A 148 -12.62 -14.18 2.92
CA GLU A 148 -13.06 -14.41 4.31
C GLU A 148 -14.01 -13.33 4.83
N LYS A 149 -13.80 -12.07 4.44
CA LYS A 149 -14.61 -10.93 4.88
C LYS A 149 -15.73 -10.57 3.93
N GLY A 150 -15.83 -11.23 2.77
CA GLY A 150 -16.83 -10.89 1.74
C GLY A 150 -16.68 -9.47 1.17
N ILE A 151 -15.48 -8.89 1.24
CA ILE A 151 -15.21 -7.52 0.77
C ILE A 151 -14.54 -7.59 -0.60
N THR A 152 -15.24 -7.18 -1.65
CA THR A 152 -14.68 -7.14 -3.01
C THR A 152 -13.64 -6.02 -3.15
N VAL A 153 -12.46 -6.36 -3.67
CA VAL A 153 -11.36 -5.42 -3.93
C VAL A 153 -10.81 -5.60 -5.34
N ASN A 154 -10.41 -4.49 -5.97
CA ASN A 154 -9.77 -4.51 -7.28
C ASN A 154 -8.25 -4.62 -7.14
N LEU A 155 -7.76 -5.86 -7.23
CA LEU A 155 -6.34 -6.17 -7.22
C LEU A 155 -5.61 -5.66 -8.47
#